data_AF-A0A1F9CNK3-F1
#
_entry.id   AF-A0A1F9CNK3-F1
#
_cell.length_a   1.000
_cell.length_b   1.000
_cell.length_c   1.000
_cell.angle_alpha   90.00
_cell.angle_beta   90.00
_cell.angle_gamma   90.00
#
_symmetry.space_group_name_H-M   'P 1'
#
loop_
_entity.id
_entity.type
_entity.pdbx_description
1 polymer ?
#
loop_
_entity_poly.entity_id
_entity_poly.type
_entity_poly.pdbx_seq_one_letter_code
_entity_poly.pdbx_strand_id
1 'polypeptide(L)'
;MPTIASIKGSVFVSATEAIHKLLAEGSLSRQELTRWLKPEDFPLLDEEVHVSEWYDIRAFARMSELLRDVEGGGKNEYLRQQGRKTAQRLLEAGLYQQMEYLHNTQVEKAIDRKARFEAFGRDLRLLNTLSASILNFSKWVSKPDPDREGRHIVVAEEARDFPEVMCWRTDGFFNEMAKVHGEPDLWRWDRPSPDRVVYWMVRGL
;
A
#
# COMPACT_ATOMS: atom_id res chain seq x y z
N MET A 1 -19.56 19.14 0.63
CA MET A 1 -19.50 18.40 -0.65
C MET A 1 -18.73 17.12 -0.40
N PRO A 2 -19.16 15.94 -0.89
CA PRO A 2 -18.34 14.75 -0.78
C PRO A 2 -17.02 15.00 -1.51
N THR A 3 -15.90 14.86 -0.81
CA THR A 3 -14.56 14.92 -1.40
C THR A 3 -14.39 13.72 -2.33
N ILE A 4 -13.85 13.96 -3.52
CA ILE A 4 -13.48 12.87 -4.44
C ILE A 4 -12.46 11.98 -3.73
N ALA A 5 -12.67 10.66 -3.76
CA ALA A 5 -11.71 9.70 -3.22
C ALA A 5 -10.39 9.81 -4.00
N SER A 6 -9.32 10.11 -3.28
CA SER A 6 -8.05 10.50 -3.88
C SER A 6 -6.86 9.92 -3.13
N ILE A 7 -5.77 9.80 -3.88
CA ILE A 7 -4.45 9.41 -3.44
C ILE A 7 -3.48 10.58 -3.57
N LYS A 8 -2.50 10.66 -2.67
CA LYS A 8 -1.48 11.70 -2.68
C LYS A 8 -0.54 11.56 -3.87
N GLY A 9 -0.12 12.68 -4.45
CA GLY A 9 0.83 12.75 -5.57
C GLY A 9 2.12 11.98 -5.34
N SER A 10 2.62 11.99 -4.10
CA SER A 10 3.81 11.23 -3.68
C SER A 10 3.71 9.72 -3.91
N VAL A 11 2.51 9.15 -3.99
CA VAL A 11 2.29 7.75 -4.36
C VAL A 11 1.87 7.62 -5.83
N PHE A 12 1.05 8.56 -6.31
CA PHE A 12 0.53 8.57 -7.67
C PHE A 12 1.65 8.59 -8.73
N VAL A 13 2.69 9.39 -8.50
CA VAL A 13 3.83 9.57 -9.42
C VAL A 13 4.50 8.24 -9.82
N SER A 14 4.49 7.24 -8.93
CA SER A 14 5.08 5.93 -9.23
C SER A 14 4.40 5.21 -10.40
N ALA A 15 3.10 5.46 -10.62
CA ALA A 15 2.36 4.87 -11.73
C ALA A 15 2.63 5.61 -13.04
N THR A 16 2.67 6.95 -13.01
CA THR A 16 2.93 7.76 -14.20
C THR A 16 4.35 7.56 -14.72
N GLU A 17 5.36 7.55 -13.84
CA GLU A 17 6.76 7.28 -14.19
C GLU A 17 6.93 5.91 -14.87
N ALA A 18 6.26 4.87 -14.34
CA ALA A 18 6.32 3.53 -14.93
C ALA A 18 5.68 3.49 -16.32
N ILE A 19 4.56 4.19 -16.53
CA ILE A 19 3.92 4.31 -17.85
C ILE A 19 4.81 5.09 -18.82
N HIS A 20 5.41 6.21 -18.38
CA HIS A 20 6.36 6.98 -19.20
C HIS A 20 7.54 6.14 -19.65
N LYS A 21 8.06 5.29 -18.77
CA LYS A 21 9.12 4.35 -19.12
C LYS A 21 8.69 3.41 -20.25
N LEU A 22 7.50 2.81 -20.16
CA LEU A 22 6.97 1.93 -21.21
C LEU A 22 6.78 2.63 -22.55
N LEU A 23 6.32 3.89 -22.52
CA LEU A 23 6.16 4.71 -23.72
C LEU A 23 7.52 5.05 -24.34
N ALA A 24 8.50 5.44 -23.52
CA ALA A 24 9.85 5.79 -23.97
C ALA A 24 10.60 4.59 -24.56
N GLU A 25 10.39 3.39 -24.02
CA GLU A 25 10.97 2.13 -24.53
C GLU A 25 10.24 1.60 -25.78
N GLY A 26 9.09 2.16 -26.14
CA GLY A 26 8.26 1.67 -27.24
C GLY A 26 7.53 0.34 -26.94
N SER A 27 7.61 -0.14 -25.69
CA SER A 27 6.90 -1.32 -25.19
C SER A 27 5.37 -1.12 -25.14
N LEU A 28 4.92 0.13 -25.17
CA LEU A 28 3.53 0.53 -25.20
C LEU A 28 3.37 1.77 -26.05
N SER A 29 2.35 1.83 -26.89
CA SER A 29 2.00 3.04 -27.65
C SER A 29 0.88 3.83 -26.97
N ARG A 30 0.80 5.14 -27.27
CA ARG A 30 -0.25 6.01 -26.74
C ARG A 30 -1.66 5.57 -27.15
N GLN A 31 -1.81 4.96 -28.32
CA GLN A 31 -3.08 4.40 -28.77
C GLN A 31 -3.49 3.18 -27.93
N GLU A 32 -2.54 2.33 -27.56
CA GLU A 32 -2.82 1.14 -26.73
C GLU A 32 -3.25 1.50 -25.31
N LEU A 33 -2.79 2.64 -24.77
CA LEU A 33 -3.23 3.13 -23.45
C LEU A 33 -4.74 3.22 -23.33
N THR A 34 -5.45 3.53 -24.43
CA THR A 34 -6.92 3.70 -24.46
C THR A 34 -7.70 2.43 -24.08
N ARG A 35 -7.04 1.26 -24.07
CA ARG A 35 -7.64 0.00 -23.57
C ARG A 35 -7.88 0.03 -22.06
N TRP A 36 -7.10 0.81 -21.32
CA TRP A 36 -7.18 0.93 -19.87
C TRP A 36 -7.59 2.34 -19.43
N LEU A 37 -6.96 3.36 -20.02
CA LEU A 37 -7.09 4.75 -19.62
C LEU A 37 -8.24 5.43 -20.34
N LYS A 38 -8.92 6.31 -19.61
CA LYS A 38 -9.97 7.18 -20.14
C LYS A 38 -9.37 8.49 -20.66
N PRO A 39 -10.08 9.24 -21.52
CA PRO A 39 -9.60 10.54 -22.02
C PRO A 39 -9.14 11.48 -20.90
N GLU A 40 -9.84 11.51 -19.76
CA GLU A 40 -9.50 12.34 -18.60
C GLU A 40 -8.21 11.92 -17.87
N ASP A 41 -7.67 10.73 -18.13
CA ASP A 41 -6.41 10.26 -17.52
C ASP A 41 -5.17 10.73 -18.29
N PHE A 42 -5.31 11.08 -19.57
CA PHE A 42 -4.18 11.46 -20.42
C PHE A 42 -3.45 12.73 -19.96
N PRO A 43 -4.15 13.79 -19.50
CA PRO A 43 -3.47 14.96 -18.92
C PRO A 43 -2.56 14.59 -17.75
N LEU A 44 -2.91 13.58 -16.95
CA LEU A 44 -2.08 13.09 -15.84
C LEU A 44 -0.77 12.43 -16.28
N LEU A 45 -0.65 12.10 -17.58
CA LEU A 45 0.59 11.62 -18.20
C LEU A 45 1.33 12.73 -18.96
N ASP A 46 0.69 13.85 -19.26
CA ASP A 46 1.32 14.93 -20.01
C ASP A 46 1.86 16.03 -19.07
N GLU A 47 1.28 16.13 -17.86
CA GLU A 47 1.61 17.12 -16.84
C GLU A 47 2.49 16.55 -15.72
N GLU A 48 3.19 17.44 -15.02
CA GLU A 48 4.00 17.06 -13.86
C GLU A 48 3.09 16.70 -12.67
N VAL A 49 3.34 15.55 -12.04
CA VAL A 49 2.65 15.15 -10.82
C VAL A 49 3.26 15.86 -9.61
N HIS A 50 2.51 16.78 -9.03
CA HIS A 50 2.90 17.47 -7.81
C HIS A 50 2.66 16.59 -6.57
N VAL A 51 3.73 16.31 -5.82
CA VAL A 51 3.70 15.38 -4.68
C VAL A 51 2.74 15.77 -3.56
N SER A 52 2.42 17.07 -3.42
CA SER A 52 1.52 17.61 -2.41
C SER A 52 0.04 17.59 -2.81
N GLU A 53 -0.28 17.33 -4.08
CA GLU A 53 -1.65 17.35 -4.59
C GLU A 53 -2.37 16.00 -4.41
N TRP A 54 -3.68 16.03 -4.65
CA TRP A 54 -4.57 14.88 -4.55
C TRP A 54 -5.07 14.49 -5.94
N TYR A 55 -4.95 13.21 -6.27
CA TYR A 55 -5.31 12.65 -7.58
C TYR A 55 -6.41 11.61 -7.42
N ASP A 56 -7.34 11.54 -8.37
CA ASP A 56 -8.46 10.60 -8.33
C ASP A 56 -7.97 9.14 -8.24
N ILE A 57 -8.42 8.42 -7.21
CA ILE A 57 -8.01 7.03 -6.98
C ILE A 57 -8.39 6.11 -8.15
N ARG A 58 -9.44 6.46 -8.91
CA ARG A 58 -9.91 5.67 -10.05
C ARG A 58 -8.93 5.75 -11.22
N ALA A 59 -8.29 6.91 -11.42
CA ALA A 59 -7.22 7.05 -12.42
C ALA A 59 -6.01 6.20 -12.02
N PHE A 60 -5.61 6.29 -10.75
CA PHE A 60 -4.54 5.48 -10.19
C PHE A 60 -4.81 3.96 -10.35
N ALA A 61 -6.06 3.55 -10.13
CA ALA A 61 -6.49 2.16 -10.29
C ALA A 61 -6.28 1.68 -11.74
N ARG A 62 -6.79 2.42 -12.73
CA ARG A 62 -6.64 2.08 -14.16
C ARG A 62 -5.18 2.03 -14.60
N MET A 63 -4.35 2.98 -14.14
CA MET A 63 -2.91 2.97 -14.40
C MET A 63 -2.21 1.75 -13.78
N SER A 64 -2.60 1.37 -12.56
CA SER A 64 -2.04 0.18 -11.89
C SER A 64 -2.48 -1.13 -12.55
N GLU A 65 -3.71 -1.20 -13.04
CA GLU A 65 -4.22 -2.33 -13.82
C GLU A 65 -3.46 -2.48 -15.14
N LEU A 66 -3.24 -1.38 -15.86
CA LEU A 66 -2.40 -1.34 -17.05
C LEU A 66 -1.01 -1.90 -16.76
N LEU A 67 -0.34 -1.40 -15.72
CA LEU A 67 1.02 -1.83 -15.37
C LEU A 67 1.05 -3.31 -14.96
N ARG A 68 0.05 -3.79 -14.23
CA ARG A 68 -0.10 -5.23 -13.92
C ARG A 68 -0.21 -6.05 -15.21
N ASP A 69 -1.01 -5.60 -16.17
CA ASP A 69 -1.28 -6.35 -17.39
C ASP A 69 -0.07 -6.36 -18.34
N VAL A 70 0.59 -5.20 -18.49
CA VAL A 70 1.71 -5.02 -19.43
C VAL A 70 3.05 -5.46 -18.81
N GLU A 71 3.50 -4.85 -17.71
CA GLU A 71 4.77 -5.23 -17.07
C GLU A 71 4.64 -6.50 -16.24
N GLY A 72 3.52 -6.66 -15.55
CA GLY A 72 3.27 -7.82 -14.68
C GLY A 72 2.80 -9.07 -15.42
N GLY A 73 2.55 -9.00 -16.73
CA GLY A 73 1.97 -10.09 -17.50
C GLY A 73 0.64 -10.60 -16.93
N GLY A 74 -0.18 -9.69 -16.43
CA GLY A 74 -1.48 -9.97 -15.79
C GLY A 74 -1.40 -10.52 -14.37
N LYS A 75 -0.21 -10.61 -13.76
CA LYS A 75 -0.02 -11.22 -12.43
C LYS A 75 -0.05 -10.16 -11.32
N ASN A 76 -0.88 -10.40 -10.31
CA ASN A 76 -0.94 -9.55 -9.11
C ASN A 76 0.37 -9.50 -8.30
N GLU A 77 1.30 -10.44 -8.53
CA GLU A 77 2.63 -10.38 -7.92
C GLU A 77 3.39 -9.10 -8.30
N TYR A 78 3.15 -8.56 -9.49
CA TYR A 78 3.69 -7.25 -9.87
C TYR A 78 3.26 -6.16 -8.88
N LEU A 79 1.96 -6.11 -8.54
CA LEU A 79 1.42 -5.13 -7.60
C LEU A 79 1.99 -5.32 -6.19
N ARG A 80 2.12 -6.57 -5.73
CA ARG A 80 2.81 -6.87 -4.46
C ARG A 80 4.25 -6.36 -4.47
N GLN A 81 4.98 -6.62 -5.55
CA GLN A 81 6.37 -6.17 -5.68
C GLN A 81 6.49 -4.64 -5.67
N GLN A 82 5.54 -3.92 -6.28
CA GLN A 82 5.49 -2.47 -6.19
C GLN A 82 5.27 -2.01 -4.74
N GLY A 83 4.36 -2.66 -4.01
CA GLY A 83 4.17 -2.42 -2.57
C GLY A 83 5.43 -2.64 -1.75
N ARG A 84 6.18 -3.73 -2.01
CA ARG A 84 7.47 -4.01 -1.36
C ARG A 84 8.49 -2.91 -1.63
N LYS A 85 8.62 -2.46 -2.88
CA LYS A 85 9.52 -1.36 -3.26
C LYS A 85 9.16 -0.05 -2.53
N THR A 86 7.86 0.25 -2.38
CA THR A 86 7.43 1.42 -1.62
C THR A 86 7.83 1.33 -0.15
N ALA A 87 7.65 0.17 0.50
CA ALA A 87 8.08 -0.04 1.88
C ALA A 87 9.60 0.12 2.03
N GLN A 88 10.39 -0.47 1.13
CA GLN A 88 11.85 -0.34 1.12
C GLN A 88 12.30 1.13 1.03
N ARG A 89 11.71 1.91 0.12
CA ARG A 89 12.01 3.35 -0.01
C ARG A 89 11.70 4.13 1.27
N LEU A 90 10.62 3.80 1.97
CA LEU A 90 10.27 4.45 3.24
C LEU A 90 11.23 4.10 4.37
N LEU A 91 11.70 2.84 4.42
CA LEU A 91 12.72 2.40 5.36
C LEU A 91 14.05 3.09 5.07
N GLU A 92 14.50 3.09 3.81
CA GLU A 92 15.74 3.74 3.35
C GLU A 92 15.75 5.25 3.58
N ALA A 93 14.61 5.93 3.38
CA ALA A 93 14.48 7.37 3.60
C ALA A 93 14.54 7.77 5.08
N GLY A 94 14.67 6.82 6.00
CA GLY A 94 14.74 7.09 7.44
C GLY A 94 13.44 7.66 8.03
N LEU A 95 12.35 7.72 7.25
CA LEU A 95 11.02 8.12 7.72
C LEU A 95 10.46 7.15 8.76
N TYR A 96 11.07 5.96 8.86
CA TYR A 96 10.83 4.94 9.88
C TYR A 96 11.93 4.85 10.95
N GLN A 97 12.89 5.78 11.03
CA GLN A 97 13.91 5.82 12.11
C GLN A 97 13.27 5.92 13.51
N GLN A 98 12.05 6.46 13.64
CA GLN A 98 11.28 6.41 14.88
C GLN A 98 10.91 4.97 15.29
N MET A 99 10.69 4.09 14.32
CA MET A 99 10.47 2.66 14.59
C MET A 99 11.78 1.90 14.77
N GLU A 100 12.86 2.23 14.05
CA GLU A 100 14.19 1.66 14.33
C GLU A 100 14.67 2.00 15.75
N TYR A 101 14.41 3.21 16.24
CA TYR A 101 14.74 3.60 17.62
C TYR A 101 13.95 2.77 18.65
N LEU A 102 12.66 2.52 18.40
CA LEU A 102 11.84 1.62 19.21
C LEU A 102 12.32 0.16 19.10
N HIS A 103 12.75 -0.26 17.91
CA HIS A 103 13.19 -1.62 17.61
C HIS A 103 14.52 -1.96 18.31
N ASN A 104 15.54 -1.12 18.14
CA ASN A 104 16.86 -1.27 18.78
C ASN A 104 16.81 -1.18 20.31
N THR A 105 15.76 -0.57 20.87
CA THR A 105 15.62 -0.42 22.32
C THR A 105 14.70 -1.47 22.96
N GLN A 106 13.68 -1.95 22.23
CA GLN A 106 12.61 -2.79 22.80
C GLN A 106 12.50 -4.19 22.21
N VAL A 107 12.89 -4.44 20.95
CA VAL A 107 12.71 -5.76 20.32
C VAL A 107 13.90 -6.68 20.60
N GLU A 108 15.14 -6.17 20.49
CA GLU A 108 16.35 -6.94 20.87
C GLU A 108 16.43 -7.22 22.39
N LYS A 109 15.74 -6.43 23.21
CA LYS A 109 15.70 -6.59 24.68
C LYS A 109 14.42 -7.27 25.20
N ALA A 110 13.40 -7.48 24.38
CA ALA A 110 12.15 -8.12 24.81
C ALA A 110 12.30 -9.66 24.81
N ILE A 111 12.75 -10.19 25.94
CA ILE A 111 12.67 -11.63 26.24
C ILE A 111 11.20 -12.10 26.30
N ASP A 112 10.24 -11.19 26.54
CA ASP A 112 8.82 -11.48 26.68
C ASP A 112 8.02 -11.35 25.38
N ARG A 113 7.28 -12.41 25.02
CA ARG A 113 6.35 -12.48 23.89
C ARG A 113 5.29 -11.38 23.93
N LYS A 114 4.82 -11.02 25.13
CA LYS A 114 3.81 -9.97 25.30
C LYS A 114 4.35 -8.59 24.91
N ALA A 115 5.58 -8.27 25.32
CA ALA A 115 6.23 -7.01 24.96
C ALA A 115 6.42 -6.87 23.44
N ARG A 116 6.82 -7.95 22.76
CA ARG A 116 6.92 -8.00 21.28
C ARG A 116 5.56 -7.76 20.61
N PHE A 117 4.50 -8.38 21.13
CA PHE A 117 3.13 -8.21 20.64
C PHE A 117 2.63 -6.76 20.78
N GLU A 118 2.90 -6.12 21.91
CA GLU A 118 2.51 -4.73 22.17
C GLU A 118 3.32 -3.73 21.33
N ALA A 119 4.62 -3.97 21.13
CA ALA A 119 5.48 -3.16 20.26
C ALA A 119 4.99 -3.19 18.82
N PHE A 120 4.77 -4.38 18.26
CA PHE A 120 4.22 -4.55 16.92
C PHE A 120 2.85 -3.85 16.77
N GLY A 121 2.00 -3.90 17.80
CA GLY A 121 0.72 -3.17 17.81
C GLY A 121 0.88 -1.64 17.78
N ARG A 122 1.96 -1.07 18.34
CA ARG A 122 2.28 0.38 18.19
C ARG A 122 2.69 0.69 16.76
N ASP A 123 3.51 -0.15 16.17
CA ASP A 123 4.03 0.01 14.81
C ASP A 123 2.89 -0.03 13.77
N LEU A 124 1.91 -0.93 13.94
CA LEU A 124 0.70 -0.96 13.12
C LEU A 124 -0.14 0.31 13.23
N ARG A 125 -0.19 0.96 14.39
CA ARG A 125 -0.89 2.23 14.53
C ARG A 125 -0.21 3.35 13.76
N LEU A 126 1.12 3.37 13.73
CA LEU A 126 1.88 4.31 12.89
C LEU A 126 1.59 4.07 11.40
N LEU A 127 1.55 2.81 10.96
CA LEU A 127 1.15 2.46 9.59
C LEU A 127 -0.27 2.96 9.24
N ASN A 128 -1.23 2.85 10.16
CA ASN A 128 -2.58 3.39 9.91
C ASN A 128 -2.58 4.93 9.77
N THR A 129 -1.74 5.65 10.53
CA THR A 129 -1.62 7.11 10.38
C THR A 129 -1.01 7.52 9.05
N LEU A 130 -0.08 6.71 8.52
CA LEU A 130 0.48 6.91 7.19
C LEU A 130 -0.61 6.79 6.13
N SER A 131 -1.52 5.80 6.23
CA SER A 131 -2.62 5.67 5.27
C SER A 131 -3.47 6.94 5.17
N ALA A 132 -3.73 7.64 6.28
CA ALA A 132 -4.48 8.90 6.29
C ALA A 132 -3.72 10.09 5.67
N SER A 133 -2.38 10.02 5.54
CA SER A 133 -1.60 11.07 4.87
C SER A 133 -1.51 10.86 3.35
N ILE A 134 -1.74 9.63 2.88
CA ILE A 134 -1.68 9.26 1.46
C ILE A 134 -3.04 9.02 0.81
N LEU A 135 -4.11 8.82 1.60
CA LEU A 135 -5.49 8.64 1.13
C LEU A 135 -6.41 9.60 1.89
N ASN A 136 -7.35 10.24 1.18
CA ASN A 136 -8.33 11.13 1.80
C ASN A 136 -9.68 10.42 2.12
N PHE A 137 -9.71 9.10 1.99
CA PHE A 137 -10.88 8.24 2.20
C PHE A 137 -10.46 6.96 2.93
N SER A 138 -11.44 6.15 3.35
CA SER A 138 -11.29 4.97 4.21
C SER A 138 -10.76 5.27 5.61
N LYS A 139 -11.06 4.40 6.57
CA LYS A 139 -10.60 4.48 7.96
C LYS A 139 -9.86 3.21 8.34
N TRP A 140 -8.61 3.37 8.75
CA TRP A 140 -7.71 2.26 9.05
C TRP A 140 -7.58 2.05 10.55
N VAL A 141 -7.82 0.83 11.01
CA VAL A 141 -7.71 0.45 12.42
C VAL A 141 -6.97 -0.87 12.54
N SER A 142 -5.97 -0.90 13.42
CA SER A 142 -5.29 -2.13 13.83
C SER A 142 -5.73 -2.53 15.23
N LYS A 143 -6.02 -3.81 15.45
CA LYS A 143 -6.38 -4.35 16.76
C LYS A 143 -5.89 -5.80 16.91
N PRO A 144 -5.75 -6.30 18.15
CA PRO A 144 -5.59 -7.74 18.39
C PRO A 144 -6.67 -8.55 17.66
N ASP A 145 -6.28 -9.68 17.10
CA ASP A 145 -7.21 -10.65 16.51
C ASP A 145 -8.01 -11.30 17.65
N PRO A 146 -9.35 -11.12 17.71
CA PRO A 146 -10.15 -11.67 18.80
C PRO A 146 -10.21 -13.21 18.77
N ASP A 147 -9.96 -13.81 17.61
CA ASP A 147 -10.12 -15.25 17.40
C ASP A 147 -8.77 -15.98 17.50
N ARG A 148 -7.65 -15.26 17.50
CA ARG A 148 -6.29 -15.84 17.43
C ARG A 148 -5.29 -15.08 18.30
N GLU A 149 -4.87 -15.73 19.38
CA GLU A 149 -3.86 -15.18 20.28
C GLU A 149 -2.54 -14.87 19.57
N GLY A 150 -1.92 -13.74 19.96
CA GLY A 150 -0.62 -13.31 19.44
C GLY A 150 -0.66 -12.77 18.01
N ARG A 151 -1.86 -12.49 17.47
CA ARG A 151 -2.07 -11.92 16.14
C ARG A 151 -2.78 -10.58 16.19
N HIS A 152 -2.58 -9.80 15.14
CA HIS A 152 -3.30 -8.56 14.87
C HIS A 152 -4.07 -8.69 13.57
N ILE A 153 -5.11 -7.87 13.47
CA ILE A 153 -5.82 -7.57 12.24
C ILE A 153 -5.74 -6.07 11.97
N VAL A 154 -5.64 -5.71 10.70
CA VAL A 154 -5.77 -4.35 10.21
C VAL A 154 -7.01 -4.30 9.34
N VAL A 155 -7.89 -3.35 9.61
CA VAL A 155 -9.17 -3.21 8.91
C VAL A 155 -9.24 -1.83 8.29
N ALA A 156 -9.52 -1.80 6.99
CA ALA A 156 -9.92 -0.59 6.28
C ALA A 156 -11.46 -0.61 6.18
N GLU A 157 -12.10 0.25 6.95
CA GLU A 157 -13.55 0.53 6.87
C GLU A 157 -13.79 1.71 5.91
N GLU A 158 -15.04 1.92 5.48
CA GLU A 158 -15.39 2.93 4.47
C GLU A 158 -14.57 2.77 3.18
N ALA A 159 -14.30 1.52 2.80
CA ALA A 159 -13.33 1.14 1.78
C ALA A 159 -13.95 0.92 0.38
N ARG A 160 -15.13 1.48 0.10
CA ARG A 160 -15.82 1.34 -1.19
C ARG A 160 -14.94 1.71 -2.37
N ASP A 161 -14.29 2.86 -2.25
CA ASP A 161 -13.45 3.45 -3.28
C ASP A 161 -12.00 2.95 -3.20
N PHE A 162 -11.70 2.00 -2.30
CA PHE A 162 -10.38 1.39 -2.18
C PHE A 162 -10.27 0.30 -3.26
N PRO A 163 -9.52 0.50 -4.36
CA PRO A 163 -9.54 -0.44 -5.47
C PRO A 163 -8.79 -1.72 -5.13
N GLU A 164 -9.11 -2.82 -5.79
CA GLU A 164 -8.47 -4.12 -5.52
C GLU A 164 -6.96 -4.11 -5.80
N VAL A 165 -6.51 -3.36 -6.81
CA VAL A 165 -5.07 -3.19 -7.06
C VAL A 165 -4.31 -2.58 -5.87
N MET A 166 -4.98 -1.75 -5.07
CA MET A 166 -4.41 -1.23 -3.83
C MET A 166 -4.36 -2.31 -2.74
N CYS A 167 -5.31 -3.24 -2.68
CA CYS A 167 -5.23 -4.39 -1.78
C CYS A 167 -3.97 -5.21 -2.02
N TRP A 168 -3.66 -5.50 -3.29
CA TRP A 168 -2.44 -6.23 -3.66
C TRP A 168 -1.15 -5.43 -3.37
N ARG A 169 -1.14 -4.11 -3.61
CA ARG A 169 0.00 -3.26 -3.24
C ARG A 169 0.18 -3.20 -1.71
N THR A 170 -0.88 -3.00 -0.95
CA THR A 170 -0.83 -2.97 0.52
C THR A 170 -0.40 -4.32 1.10
N ASP A 171 -0.82 -5.44 0.53
CA ASP A 171 -0.34 -6.79 0.89
C ASP A 171 1.18 -6.90 0.76
N GLY A 172 1.75 -6.48 -0.38
CA GLY A 172 3.20 -6.44 -0.56
C GLY A 172 3.90 -5.49 0.42
N PHE A 173 3.32 -4.32 0.65
CA PHE A 173 3.83 -3.32 1.57
C PHE A 173 3.89 -3.82 3.02
N PHE A 174 2.79 -4.36 3.55
CA PHE A 174 2.74 -4.92 4.91
C PHE A 174 3.68 -6.10 5.09
N ASN A 175 3.80 -6.97 4.10
CA ASN A 175 4.71 -8.11 4.16
C ASN A 175 6.18 -7.71 4.10
N GLU A 176 6.52 -6.62 3.40
CA GLU A 176 7.88 -6.07 3.42
C GLU A 176 8.19 -5.43 4.78
N MET A 177 7.27 -4.61 5.30
CA MET A 177 7.42 -4.00 6.62
C MET A 177 7.54 -5.06 7.72
N ALA A 178 6.84 -6.19 7.60
CA ALA A 178 6.91 -7.28 8.57
C ALA A 178 8.30 -7.96 8.66
N LYS A 179 9.16 -7.84 7.63
CA LYS A 179 10.51 -8.43 7.64
C LYS A 179 11.36 -7.92 8.81
N VAL A 180 11.14 -6.68 9.25
CA VAL A 180 11.85 -6.13 10.42
C VAL A 180 11.54 -6.91 11.69
N HIS A 181 10.45 -7.70 11.73
CA HIS A 181 10.05 -8.52 12.86
C HIS A 181 10.34 -10.02 12.68
N GLY A 182 11.14 -10.42 11.68
CA GLY A 182 11.67 -11.77 11.55
C GLY A 182 11.47 -12.39 10.18
N GLU A 183 10.25 -12.84 9.84
CA GLU A 183 10.01 -13.51 8.55
C GLU A 183 8.97 -12.76 7.70
N PRO A 184 9.16 -12.74 6.36
CA PRO A 184 8.21 -12.18 5.42
C PRO A 184 6.88 -12.97 5.40
N ASP A 185 5.93 -12.49 4.60
CA ASP A 185 4.67 -13.16 4.29
C ASP A 185 3.74 -13.38 5.50
N LEU A 186 3.83 -12.51 6.50
CA LEU A 186 3.01 -12.47 7.70
C LEU A 186 1.54 -12.13 7.44
N TRP A 187 1.21 -11.36 6.41
CA TRP A 187 -0.11 -10.80 6.16
C TRP A 187 -0.81 -11.43 4.95
N ARG A 188 -2.12 -11.60 5.07
CA ARG A 188 -3.04 -11.88 3.96
C ARG A 188 -4.25 -10.96 4.07
N TRP A 189 -5.04 -10.87 3.01
CA TRP A 189 -6.21 -10.00 2.98
C TRP A 189 -7.43 -10.64 2.32
N ASP A 190 -8.60 -10.11 2.65
CA ASP A 190 -9.91 -10.44 2.10
C ASP A 190 -10.78 -9.17 2.08
N ARG A 191 -11.81 -9.18 1.24
CA ARG A 191 -12.83 -8.14 1.18
C ARG A 191 -14.19 -8.75 1.50
N PRO A 192 -14.54 -8.88 2.80
CA PRO A 192 -15.83 -9.45 3.21
C PRO A 192 -17.04 -8.64 2.73
N SER A 193 -16.87 -7.34 2.46
CA SER A 193 -17.89 -6.50 1.84
C SER A 193 -17.26 -5.35 1.03
N PRO A 194 -17.99 -4.70 0.12
CA PRO A 194 -17.44 -3.58 -0.66
C PRO A 194 -16.82 -2.47 0.20
N ASP A 195 -17.42 -2.18 1.36
CA ASP A 195 -17.02 -1.11 2.27
C ASP A 195 -15.94 -1.55 3.29
N ARG A 196 -15.43 -2.80 3.22
CA ARG A 196 -14.55 -3.35 4.24
C ARG A 196 -13.47 -4.27 3.67
N VAL A 197 -12.21 -3.93 3.94
CA VAL A 197 -11.05 -4.78 3.64
C VAL A 197 -10.37 -5.17 4.95
N VAL A 198 -10.04 -6.46 5.11
CA VAL A 198 -9.40 -6.99 6.31
C VAL A 198 -8.06 -7.59 5.90
N TYR A 199 -6.99 -7.17 6.58
CA TYR A 199 -5.69 -7.80 6.55
C TYR A 199 -5.48 -8.53 7.89
N TRP A 200 -5.07 -9.79 7.86
CA TRP A 200 -4.83 -10.58 9.08
C TRP A 200 -3.48 -11.28 9.01
N MET A 201 -2.93 -11.53 10.20
CA MET A 201 -1.69 -12.28 10.33
C MET A 201 -1.94 -13.80 10.15
N VAL A 202 -1.13 -14.46 9.33
CA VAL A 202 -1.22 -15.92 9.10
C VAL A 202 -0.65 -16.73 10.26
N ARG A 203 0.16 -16.13 11.12
CA ARG A 203 0.79 -16.70 12.32
C ARG A 203 0.98 -15.63 13.39
N GLY A 204 1.21 -16.02 14.64
CA GLY A 204 1.52 -15.08 15.72
C GLY A 204 3.02 -14.73 15.78
N LEU A 205 3.34 -13.69 16.54
CA LEU A 205 4.72 -13.30 16.88
C LEU A 205 5.34 -14.18 17.99
#